data_AF-A0A380DWB1-F1
#
_entry.id   AF-A0A380DWB1-F1
#
_cell.length_a   1.000
_cell.length_b   1.000
_cell.length_c   1.000
_cell.angle_alpha   90.00
_cell.angle_beta   90.00
_cell.angle_gamma   90.00
#
_symmetry.space_group_name_H-M   'P 1'
#
loop_
_entity.id
_entity.type
_entity.pdbx_description
1 polymer ?
#
loop_
_entity_poly.entity_id
_entity_poly.type
_entity_poly.pdbx_seq_one_letter_code
_entity_poly.pdbx_strand_id
1 'polypeptide(L)'
;MHGVDVIVFTAGIGENSVEIRAKVLEGLEFMGVYWDPKKNENLLRGKEGFINYPHSPVKVVVIPTDEESMIARDVMTFGGLK
;
A
#
# COMPACT_ATOMS: atom_id res chain seq x y z
N MET A 1 14.84 13.13 2.91
CA MET A 1 14.06 12.56 1.80
C MET A 1 14.21 13.49 0.59
N HIS A 2 14.37 12.94 -0.61
CA HIS A 2 14.63 13.70 -1.86
C HIS A 2 13.64 13.36 -2.99
N GLY A 3 12.51 12.74 -2.66
CA GLY A 3 11.51 12.25 -3.62
C GLY A 3 10.58 11.22 -2.98
N VAL A 4 9.83 10.51 -3.83
CA VAL A 4 8.94 9.42 -3.44
C VAL A 4 9.25 8.21 -4.32
N ASP A 5 9.55 7.07 -3.69
CA ASP A 5 9.76 5.80 -4.42
C ASP A 5 8.46 4.98 -4.49
N VAL A 6 7.69 4.98 -3.39
CA VAL A 6 6.50 4.14 -3.22
C VAL A 6 5.42 4.87 -2.42
N ILE A 7 4.17 4.73 -2.86
CA ILE A 7 2.96 5.05 -2.10
C ILE A 7 2.33 3.73 -1.64
N VAL A 8 2.13 3.58 -0.34
CA VAL A 8 1.55 2.36 0.27
C VAL A 8 0.15 2.69 0.80
N PHE A 9 -0.83 1.89 0.41
CA PHE A 9 -2.15 1.86 1.02
C PHE A 9 -2.26 0.66 1.95
N THR A 10 -2.66 0.92 3.20
CA THR A 10 -2.79 -0.08 4.26
C THR A 10 -3.95 0.32 5.18
N ALA A 11 -4.26 -0.53 6.16
CA ALA A 11 -5.34 -0.38 7.14
C ALA A 11 -6.74 -0.30 6.51
N GLY A 12 -7.77 -0.16 7.34
CA GLY A 12 -9.18 -0.33 6.95
C GLY A 12 -9.58 0.34 5.62
N ILE A 13 -9.43 1.67 5.52
CA ILE A 13 -9.83 2.42 4.31
C ILE A 13 -8.85 2.18 3.16
N GLY A 14 -7.55 2.22 3.42
CA GLY A 14 -6.53 2.05 2.38
C GLY A 14 -6.63 0.70 1.69
N GLU A 15 -6.91 -0.37 2.43
CA GLU A 15 -7.04 -1.72 1.90
C GLU A 15 -8.38 -1.95 1.19
N ASN A 16 -9.47 -1.36 1.68
CA ASN A 16 -10.82 -1.78 1.28
C ASN A 16 -11.60 -0.74 0.46
N SER A 17 -11.11 0.49 0.30
CA SER A 17 -11.79 1.51 -0.48
C SER A 17 -11.08 1.81 -1.79
N VAL A 18 -11.51 1.13 -2.85
CA VAL A 18 -11.05 1.37 -4.24
C VAL A 18 -11.23 2.83 -4.62
N GLU A 19 -12.38 3.41 -4.27
CA GLU A 19 -12.73 4.80 -4.58
C GLU A 19 -11.81 5.81 -3.88
N ILE A 20 -11.51 5.61 -2.60
CA ILE A 20 -10.62 6.51 -1.88
C ILE A 20 -9.20 6.42 -2.42
N ARG A 21 -8.70 5.20 -2.73
CA ARG A 21 -7.39 5.06 -3.38
C ARG A 21 -7.34 5.81 -4.70
N ALA A 22 -8.38 5.67 -5.54
CA ALA A 22 -8.46 6.38 -6.81
C ALA A 22 -8.41 7.91 -6.62
N LYS A 23 -9.22 8.45 -5.71
CA LYS A 23 -9.26 9.89 -5.40
C LYS A 23 -7.94 10.43 -4.87
N VAL A 24 -7.21 9.65 -4.10
CA VAL A 24 -5.87 10.03 -3.59
C VAL A 24 -4.84 10.06 -4.71
N LEU A 25 -4.94 9.15 -5.69
CA LEU A 25 -3.98 9.03 -6.79
C LEU A 25 -4.29 9.95 -7.97
N GLU A 26 -5.51 10.46 -8.05
CA GLU A 26 -5.95 11.40 -9.10
C GLU A 26 -5.10 12.68 -9.05
N GLY A 27 -4.50 13.05 -10.20
CA GLY A 27 -3.72 14.27 -10.33
C GLY A 27 -2.27 14.16 -9.84
N LEU A 28 -1.80 12.98 -9.41
CA LEU A 28 -0.41 12.78 -8.98
C LEU A 28 0.57 12.48 -10.14
N GLU A 29 0.14 12.60 -11.39
CA GLU A 29 0.97 12.34 -12.57
C GLU A 29 2.19 13.26 -12.63
N PHE A 30 2.07 14.50 -12.14
CA PHE A 30 3.21 15.45 -12.05
C PHE A 30 4.31 14.97 -11.11
N MET A 31 3.99 14.06 -10.18
CA MET A 31 4.95 13.42 -9.28
C MET A 31 5.47 12.07 -9.83
N GLY A 32 5.07 11.69 -11.05
CA GLY A 32 5.45 10.41 -11.65
C GLY A 32 4.62 9.22 -11.14
N VAL A 33 3.39 9.45 -10.70
CA VAL A 33 2.46 8.39 -10.28
C VAL A 33 1.51 8.06 -11.44
N TYR A 34 1.66 6.86 -11.99
CA TYR A 34 0.77 6.33 -13.03
C TYR A 34 0.17 5.01 -12.58
N TRP A 35 -1.14 4.98 -12.39
CA TRP A 35 -1.83 3.86 -11.76
C TRP A 35 -2.92 3.24 -12.64
N ASP A 36 -3.20 1.96 -12.39
CA ASP A 36 -4.09 1.12 -13.17
C ASP A 36 -5.42 0.92 -12.41
N PRO A 37 -6.52 1.56 -12.84
CA PRO A 37 -7.82 1.41 -12.20
C PRO A 37 -8.32 -0.03 -12.13
N LYS A 38 -7.99 -0.87 -13.13
CA LYS A 38 -8.39 -2.28 -13.13
C LYS A 38 -7.64 -3.06 -12.06
N LYS A 39 -6.35 -2.81 -11.86
CA LYS A 39 -5.61 -3.43 -10.74
C LYS A 39 -6.16 -2.95 -9.41
N ASN A 40 -6.46 -1.66 -9.30
CA ASN A 40 -7.04 -1.06 -8.11
C ASN A 40 -8.36 -1.72 -7.68
N GLU A 41 -9.27 -1.97 -8.63
CA GLU A 41 -10.55 -2.66 -8.39
C GLU A 41 -10.40 -4.09 -7.88
N ASN A 42 -9.31 -4.77 -8.27
CA ASN A 42 -9.08 -6.17 -7.92
C ASN A 42 -8.46 -6.39 -6.54
N LEU A 43 -7.97 -5.33 -5.87
CA LEU A 43 -7.32 -5.41 -4.56
C LEU A 43 -8.28 -5.00 -3.44
N LEU A 44 -8.99 -5.99 -2.93
CA LEU A 44 -9.95 -5.90 -1.83
C LEU A 44 -9.82 -7.15 -0.94
N ARG A 45 -10.38 -7.10 0.27
CA ARG A 45 -10.49 -8.25 1.19
C ARG A 45 -9.14 -8.88 1.54
N GLY A 46 -8.17 -8.04 1.93
CA GLY A 46 -6.85 -8.51 2.37
C GLY A 46 -5.93 -8.99 1.24
N LYS A 47 -6.24 -8.69 -0.03
CA LYS A 47 -5.30 -8.93 -1.13
C LYS A 47 -4.23 -7.84 -1.15
N GLU A 48 -2.98 -8.27 -1.24
CA GLU A 48 -1.83 -7.39 -1.48
C GLU A 48 -1.46 -7.32 -2.97
N GLY A 49 -0.87 -6.21 -3.39
CA GLY A 49 -0.31 -6.10 -4.74
C GLY A 49 -0.11 -4.68 -5.24
N PHE A 50 0.62 -4.59 -6.36
CA PHE A 50 0.84 -3.32 -7.05
C PHE A 50 -0.38 -2.90 -7.87
N ILE A 51 -0.75 -1.63 -7.74
CA ILE A 51 -1.81 -1.00 -8.52
C ILE A 51 -1.26 0.03 -9.53
N ASN A 52 0.06 0.15 -9.67
CA ASN A 52 0.68 1.01 -10.69
C ASN A 52 0.84 0.33 -12.06
N TYR A 53 0.97 1.14 -13.12
CA TYR A 53 1.44 0.66 -14.42
C TYR A 53 2.94 0.30 -14.36
N PRO A 54 3.43 -0.65 -15.19
CA PRO A 54 4.84 -1.05 -15.17
C PRO A 54 5.83 0.12 -15.37
N HIS A 55 5.45 1.08 -16.21
CA HIS A 55 6.27 2.26 -16.54
C HIS A 55 6.20 3.38 -15.49
N SER A 56 5.34 3.27 -14.47
CA SER A 56 5.24 4.29 -13.43
C SER A 56 6.55 4.42 -12.66
N PRO A 57 7.17 5.62 -12.61
CA PRO A 57 8.35 5.88 -11.79
C PRO A 57 8.10 5.59 -10.32
N VAL A 58 7.01 6.15 -9.76
CA VAL A 58 6.58 5.88 -8.38
C VAL A 58 5.75 4.60 -8.35
N LYS A 59 6.06 3.68 -7.44
CA LYS A 59 5.26 2.46 -7.25
C LYS A 59 4.07 2.74 -6.34
N VAL A 60 2.97 2.05 -6.59
CA VAL A 60 1.76 2.16 -5.76
C VAL A 60 1.31 0.75 -5.39
N VAL A 61 1.22 0.47 -4.10
CA VAL A 61 0.97 -0.88 -3.59
C VAL A 61 -0.09 -0.84 -2.49
N VAL A 62 -0.95 -1.87 -2.46
CA VAL A 62 -1.84 -2.16 -1.34
C VAL A 62 -1.21 -3.29 -0.54
N ILE A 63 -1.00 -3.09 0.76
CA ILE A 63 -0.43 -4.08 1.68
C ILE A 63 -1.33 -4.12 2.92
N PRO A 64 -1.91 -5.29 3.28
CA PRO A 64 -2.64 -5.43 4.53
C PRO A 64 -1.74 -5.23 5.74
N THR A 65 -2.20 -4.46 6.71
CA THR A 65 -1.51 -4.38 8.01
C THR A 65 -1.82 -5.62 8.84
N ASP A 66 -0.82 -6.10 9.58
CA ASP A 66 -0.95 -7.17 10.57
C ASP A 66 -0.25 -6.69 11.86
N GLU A 67 -1.02 -5.96 12.66
CA GLU A 67 -0.54 -5.34 13.90
C GLU A 67 -0.22 -6.42 14.94
N GLU A 68 -1.01 -7.48 14.99
CA GLU A 68 -0.86 -8.61 15.90
C GLU A 68 0.48 -9.33 15.67
N SER A 69 0.86 -9.58 14.41
CA SER A 69 2.16 -10.15 14.07
C SER A 69 3.32 -9.24 14.48
N MET A 70 3.17 -7.93 14.31
CA MET A 70 4.20 -6.97 14.73
C MET A 70 4.37 -6.99 16.24
N ILE A 71 3.27 -6.92 17.00
CA ILE A 71 3.29 -6.99 18.47
C ILE A 71 3.89 -8.31 18.95
N ALA A 72 3.51 -9.44 18.34
CA ALA A 72 4.05 -10.75 18.69
C ALA A 72 5.57 -10.81 18.48
N ARG A 73 6.08 -10.27 17.36
CA ARG A 73 7.53 -10.20 17.08
C ARG A 73 8.26 -9.32 18.10
N ASP A 74 7.67 -8.21 18.50
CA ASP A 74 8.22 -7.33 19.52
C ASP A 74 8.26 -8.02 20.88
N VAL A 75 7.20 -8.71 21.28
CA VAL A 75 7.18 -9.51 22.53
C VAL A 75 8.26 -10.60 22.50
N MET A 76 8.43 -11.31 21.38
CA MET A 76 9.50 -12.32 21.25
C MET A 76 10.90 -11.68 21.38
N THR A 77 11.09 -10.51 20.77
CA THR A 77 12.37 -9.79 20.77
C THR A 77 12.70 -9.21 22.15
N PHE A 78 11.76 -8.49 22.78
CA PHE A 78 11.97 -7.84 24.08
C PHE A 78 11.87 -8.81 25.26
N GLY A 79 11.09 -9.88 25.12
CA GLY A 79 10.95 -10.94 26.12
C GLY A 79 12.12 -11.93 26.15
N GLY A 80 13.07 -11.85 25.20
CA GLY A 80 14.19 -12.78 25.10
C GLY A 80 13.76 -14.20 24.69
N LEU A 81 12.61 -14.33 24.04
CA LEU A 81 12.08 -15.60 23.56
C LEU A 81 12.62 -15.82 22.14
N LYS A 82 13.76 -16.50 22.02
CA LYS A 82 14.31 -17.01 20.76
C LYS A 82 14.69 -18.47 20.92
#